data_AF-A0A1I2FP99-F1
#
_entry.id   AF-A0A1I2FP99-F1
#
_cell.length_a   1.000
_cell.length_b   1.000
_cell.length_c   1.000
_cell.angle_alpha   90.00
_cell.angle_beta   90.00
_cell.angle_gamma   90.00
#
_symmetry.space_group_name_H-M   'P 1'
#
loop_
_entity.id
_entity.type
_entity.pdbx_description
1 polymer ?
#
loop_
_entity_poly.entity_id
_entity_poly.type
_entity_poly.pdbx_seq_one_letter_code
_entity_poly.pdbx_strand_id
1 'polypeptide(L)'
;MANEVFKPLGMHSTTAYISKVNPHYLSYVIDDSEGKQTSVFDKADNSMSAAGGHLSTVDDLLKYLQFFLSDGDSTPGLLSNKQLMFARSPIVVQSNRYQSYGRYGYGLGWERRLAPFGCKLPL
;
A
#
# COMPACT_ATOMS: atom_id res chain seq x y z
N MET A 1 -6.02 -3.42 -12.49
CA MET A 1 -5.84 -3.72 -11.05
C MET A 1 -6.34 -5.12 -10.67
N ALA A 2 -7.64 -5.42 -10.75
CA ALA A 2 -8.17 -6.70 -10.24
C ALA A 2 -7.49 -7.96 -10.85
N ASN A 3 -7.38 -8.04 -12.18
CA ASN A 3 -6.76 -9.20 -12.85
C ASN A 3 -5.22 -9.14 -12.87
N GLU A 4 -4.65 -7.93 -12.81
CA GLU A 4 -3.20 -7.71 -12.98
C GLU A 4 -2.43 -7.74 -11.67
N VAL A 5 -3.08 -7.49 -10.54
CA VAL A 5 -2.41 -7.35 -9.23
C VAL A 5 -3.16 -8.13 -8.16
N PHE A 6 -4.45 -7.84 -7.93
CA PHE A 6 -5.15 -8.39 -6.78
C PHE A 6 -5.33 -9.91 -6.87
N LYS A 7 -5.87 -10.41 -8.00
CA LYS A 7 -6.04 -11.85 -8.20
C LYS A 7 -4.72 -12.62 -8.21
N PRO A 8 -3.66 -12.19 -8.94
CA PRO A 8 -2.37 -12.87 -8.89
C PRO A 8 -1.78 -12.97 -7.48
N LEU A 9 -1.94 -11.94 -6.65
CA LEU A 9 -1.44 -11.90 -5.28
C LEU A 9 -2.38 -12.57 -4.25
N GLY A 10 -3.48 -13.18 -4.68
CA GLY A 10 -4.46 -13.79 -3.77
C GLY A 10 -5.21 -12.78 -2.89
N MET A 11 -5.33 -11.54 -3.33
CA MET A 11 -6.00 -10.43 -2.64
C MET A 11 -7.49 -10.39 -3.00
N HIS A 12 -8.25 -11.37 -2.50
CA HIS A 12 -9.65 -11.60 -2.93
C HIS A 12 -10.66 -10.61 -2.33
N SER A 13 -10.29 -9.89 -1.28
CA SER A 13 -11.12 -8.90 -0.60
C SER A 13 -10.69 -7.45 -0.92
N THR A 14 -9.76 -7.27 -1.86
CA THR A 14 -9.34 -5.94 -2.32
C THR A 14 -10.12 -5.49 -3.56
N THR A 15 -10.65 -4.26 -3.53
CA THR A 15 -11.43 -3.70 -4.64
C THR A 15 -11.26 -2.19 -4.76
N ALA A 16 -11.45 -1.68 -5.98
CA ALA A 16 -11.57 -0.24 -6.28
C ALA A 16 -13.04 0.19 -6.42
N TYR A 17 -13.99 -0.60 -5.87
CA TYR A 17 -15.43 -0.36 -5.97
C TYR A 17 -16.04 -0.54 -4.59
N ILE A 18 -16.59 0.54 -4.03
CA ILE A 18 -17.30 0.51 -2.74
C ILE A 18 -18.54 -0.37 -2.84
N SER A 19 -19.21 -0.39 -4.00
CA SER A 19 -20.41 -1.19 -4.25
C SER A 19 -20.20 -2.71 -4.12
N LYS A 20 -18.94 -3.16 -4.18
CA LYS A 20 -18.57 -4.59 -4.08
C LYS A 20 -18.21 -5.01 -2.66
N VAL A 21 -18.21 -4.08 -1.70
CA VAL A 21 -17.89 -4.38 -0.31
C VAL A 21 -19.17 -4.54 0.49
N ASN A 22 -19.22 -5.57 1.33
CA ASN A 22 -20.31 -5.71 2.30
C ASN A 22 -20.16 -4.59 3.35
N PRO A 23 -21.17 -3.70 3.51
CA PRO A 23 -21.10 -2.57 4.44
C PRO A 23 -20.79 -2.96 5.88
N HIS A 24 -21.13 -4.19 6.30
CA HIS A 24 -20.84 -4.70 7.64
C HIS A 24 -19.34 -4.76 7.96
N TYR A 25 -18.47 -4.92 6.94
CA TYR A 25 -17.02 -5.03 7.12
C TYR A 25 -16.28 -3.72 6.81
N LEU A 26 -16.99 -2.63 6.53
CA LEU A 26 -16.35 -1.33 6.31
C LEU A 26 -15.98 -0.71 7.66
N SER A 27 -14.70 -0.45 7.84
CA SER A 27 -14.21 0.33 8.97
C SER A 27 -14.49 1.82 8.76
N TYR A 28 -14.94 2.49 9.83
CA TYR A 28 -15.15 3.94 9.84
C TYR A 28 -14.27 4.58 10.91
N VAL A 29 -13.83 5.80 10.64
CA VAL A 29 -13.20 6.63 11.67
C VAL A 29 -14.30 7.04 12.65
N ILE A 30 -14.05 6.82 13.94
CA ILE A 30 -14.84 7.39 15.02
C ILE A 30 -14.07 8.63 15.47
N ASP A 31 -14.66 9.81 15.31
CA ASP A 31 -14.14 11.04 15.91
C ASP A 31 -14.67 11.14 17.35
N ASP A 32 -13.78 11.48 18.29
CA ASP A 32 -14.08 11.67 19.72
C ASP A 32 -15.14 12.78 19.95
N SER A 33 -15.32 13.68 18.97
CA SER A 33 -16.25 14.80 19.06
C SER A 33 -17.73 14.45 18.90
N GLU A 34 -18.09 13.34 18.26
CA GLU A 34 -19.48 13.13 17.83
C GLU A 34 -20.30 12.17 18.71
N GLY A 35 -19.70 11.27 19.50
CA GLY A 35 -20.44 10.31 20.36
C GLY A 35 -21.46 9.40 19.64
N LYS A 36 -21.67 9.60 18.34
CA LYS A 36 -22.54 8.86 17.43
C LYS A 36 -21.83 8.79 16.09
N GLN A 37 -21.61 7.56 15.68
CA GLN A 37 -21.09 7.21 14.36
C GLN A 37 -22.17 7.58 13.32
N THR A 38 -22.02 8.73 12.67
CA THR A 38 -22.84 9.09 11.50
C THR A 38 -22.40 8.27 10.28
N SER A 39 -21.10 7.97 10.19
CA SER A 39 -20.40 7.33 9.05
C SER A 39 -20.71 8.07 7.72
N VAL A 40 -20.03 7.88 6.61
CA VAL A 40 -19.64 6.61 5.99
C VAL A 40 -18.80 7.04 4.79
N PHE A 41 -17.53 6.64 4.70
CA PHE A 41 -16.70 6.64 3.49
C PHE A 41 -17.30 7.34 2.24
N ASP A 42 -17.00 8.64 2.04
CA ASP A 42 -17.72 9.55 1.11
C ASP A 42 -17.36 9.38 -0.38
N LYS A 43 -16.86 8.18 -0.75
CA LYS A 43 -16.47 7.85 -2.12
C LYS A 43 -17.50 6.92 -2.76
N ALA A 44 -17.89 7.26 -3.98
CA ALA A 44 -18.64 6.39 -4.87
C ALA A 44 -17.68 5.67 -5.83
N ASP A 45 -18.15 4.62 -6.51
CA ASP A 45 -17.32 3.84 -7.45
C ASP A 45 -16.61 4.70 -8.49
N ASN A 46 -17.24 5.79 -8.94
CA ASN A 46 -16.66 6.71 -9.93
C ASN A 46 -15.59 7.66 -9.37
N SER A 47 -15.43 7.76 -8.05
CA SER A 47 -14.40 8.58 -7.38
C SER A 47 -13.28 7.75 -6.73
N MET A 48 -13.29 6.44 -6.97
CA MET A 48 -12.20 5.52 -6.64
C MET A 48 -11.11 5.58 -7.73
N SER A 49 -9.87 5.88 -7.35
CA SER A 49 -8.77 6.09 -8.31
C SER A 49 -7.51 5.31 -7.95
N ALA A 50 -6.57 5.24 -8.90
CA ALA A 50 -5.28 4.58 -8.70
C ALA A 50 -4.46 5.20 -7.55
N ALA A 51 -4.60 6.51 -7.32
CA ALA A 51 -3.90 7.23 -6.25
C ALA A 51 -4.58 7.07 -4.88
N GLY A 52 -5.82 6.56 -4.82
CA GLY A 52 -6.53 6.32 -3.57
C GLY A 52 -8.00 5.94 -3.77
N GLY A 53 -8.53 5.12 -2.87
CA GLY A 53 -9.85 4.51 -3.00
C GLY A 53 -9.80 3.02 -3.33
N HIS A 54 -8.77 2.31 -2.86
CA HIS A 54 -8.84 0.86 -2.76
C HIS A 54 -9.28 0.51 -1.35
N LEU A 55 -10.27 -0.38 -1.26
CA LEU A 55 -10.67 -1.03 -0.01
C LEU A 55 -9.99 -2.38 0.03
N SER A 56 -9.48 -2.76 1.20
CA SER A 56 -8.71 -3.99 1.39
C SER A 56 -8.84 -4.48 2.82
N THR A 57 -8.47 -5.74 3.05
CA THR A 57 -8.26 -6.29 4.38
C THR A 57 -6.78 -6.22 4.76
N VAL A 58 -6.48 -6.39 6.05
CA VAL A 58 -5.09 -6.52 6.54
C VAL A 58 -4.40 -7.72 5.88
N ASP A 59 -5.08 -8.87 5.80
CA ASP A 59 -4.53 -10.09 5.20
C ASP A 59 -4.13 -9.89 3.73
N ASP A 60 -4.94 -9.18 2.95
CA ASP A 60 -4.62 -8.92 1.55
C ASP A 60 -3.47 -7.92 1.41
N LEU A 61 -3.38 -6.91 2.28
CA LEU A 61 -2.23 -6.01 2.31
C LEU A 61 -0.93 -6.72 2.73
N LEU A 62 -1.02 -7.72 3.62
CA LEU A 62 0.14 -8.54 3.99
C LEU A 62 0.65 -9.37 2.81
N LYS A 63 -0.24 -9.92 1.97
CA LYS A 63 0.16 -10.60 0.73
C LYS A 63 0.86 -9.66 -0.24
N TYR A 64 0.33 -8.44 -0.40
CA TYR A 64 0.97 -7.40 -1.21
C TYR A 64 2.36 -7.06 -0.67
N LEU A 65 2.51 -6.85 0.64
CA LEU A 65 3.81 -6.59 1.26
C LEU A 65 4.78 -7.76 1.09
N GLN A 66 4.31 -8.99 1.33
CA GLN A 66 5.10 -10.21 1.22
C GLN A 66 5.68 -10.38 -0.17
N PHE A 67 4.93 -10.05 -1.23
CA PHE A 67 5.40 -10.08 -2.61
C PHE A 67 6.66 -9.23 -2.84
N PHE A 68 6.71 -8.03 -2.26
CA PHE A 68 7.92 -7.22 -2.33
C PHE A 68 9.02 -7.77 -1.42
N LEU A 69 8.71 -8.19 -0.19
CA LEU A 69 9.72 -8.69 0.75
C LEU A 69 10.42 -9.97 0.28
N SER A 70 9.73 -10.82 -0.48
CA SER A 70 10.30 -12.05 -1.06
C SER A 70 10.85 -11.83 -2.47
N ASP A 71 11.01 -10.58 -2.91
CA ASP A 71 11.43 -10.23 -4.27
C ASP A 71 10.67 -10.97 -5.39
N GLY A 72 9.37 -11.20 -5.18
CA GLY A 72 8.47 -11.85 -6.13
C GLY A 72 8.32 -13.36 -5.94
N ASP A 73 9.11 -14.01 -5.08
CA ASP A 73 9.07 -15.48 -4.92
C ASP A 73 7.74 -16.01 -4.38
N SER A 74 6.96 -15.21 -3.63
CA SER A 74 5.63 -15.59 -3.18
C SER A 74 4.58 -15.63 -4.30
N THR A 75 4.85 -15.02 -5.45
CA THR A 75 3.99 -15.04 -6.63
C THR A 75 4.85 -15.00 -7.90
N PRO A 76 5.49 -16.13 -8.26
CA PRO A 76 6.44 -16.17 -9.36
C PRO A 76 5.82 -15.75 -10.70
N GLY A 77 6.57 -14.98 -11.49
CA GLY A 77 6.17 -14.59 -12.84
C GLY A 77 5.30 -13.33 -12.93
N LEU A 78 4.82 -12.78 -11.80
CA LEU A 78 4.08 -11.52 -11.83
C LEU A 78 4.98 -10.33 -12.21
N LEU A 79 6.15 -10.24 -11.57
CA LEU A 79 7.24 -9.34 -11.95
C LEU A 79 8.56 -10.06 -11.73
N SER A 80 9.58 -9.71 -12.51
CA SER A 80 10.95 -10.17 -12.27
C SER A 80 11.57 -9.51 -11.04
N ASN A 81 12.49 -10.21 -10.38
CA ASN A 81 13.30 -9.66 -9.28
C ASN A 81 13.93 -8.30 -9.67
N LYS A 82 14.47 -8.18 -10.90
CA LYS A 82 15.05 -6.92 -11.43
C LYS A 82 14.03 -5.77 -11.46
N GLN A 83 12.79 -6.02 -11.87
CA GLN A 83 11.73 -5.00 -11.89
C GLN A 83 11.36 -4.57 -10.47
N LEU A 84 11.26 -5.52 -9.52
CA LEU A 84 10.96 -5.24 -8.12
C LEU A 84 12.08 -4.46 -7.41
N MET A 85 13.34 -4.80 -7.71
CA MET A 85 14.49 -4.04 -7.23
C MET A 85 14.51 -2.62 -7.82
N PHE A 86 14.24 -2.48 -9.11
CA PHE A 86 14.18 -1.15 -9.75
C PHE A 86 13.07 -0.29 -9.14
N ALA A 87 11.87 -0.85 -8.93
CA ALA A 87 10.75 -0.13 -8.34
C ALA A 87 11.05 0.43 -6.93
N ARG A 88 11.87 -0.28 -6.14
CA ARG A 88 12.24 0.13 -4.76
C ARG A 88 13.59 0.83 -4.66
N SER A 89 14.32 0.97 -5.76
CA SER A 89 15.58 1.72 -5.82
C SER A 89 15.31 3.23 -5.81
N PRO A 90 16.20 4.05 -5.22
CA PRO A 90 16.04 5.50 -5.21
C PRO A 90 16.31 6.08 -6.60
N ILE A 91 15.25 6.28 -7.40
CA ILE A 91 15.34 6.88 -8.74
C ILE A 91 15.53 8.40 -8.61
N VAL A 92 14.84 9.01 -7.65
CA VAL A 92 14.99 10.42 -7.30
C VAL A 92 15.63 10.50 -5.92
N VAL A 93 16.77 11.19 -5.82
CA VAL A 93 17.43 11.47 -4.55
C VAL A 93 16.66 12.56 -3.81
N GLN A 94 16.48 12.36 -2.52
CA GLN A 94 15.89 13.37 -1.63
C GLN A 94 16.86 13.66 -0.48
N SER A 95 16.76 14.85 0.11
CA SER A 95 17.47 15.20 1.32
C SER A 95 16.57 16.08 2.17
N ASN A 96 15.53 15.47 2.73
CA ASN A 96 14.57 16.15 3.59
C ASN A 96 14.16 15.26 4.77
N ARG A 97 13.44 15.84 5.71
CA ARG A 97 12.87 15.14 6.86
C ARG A 97 11.35 15.18 6.78
N TYR A 98 10.72 14.10 7.21
CA TYR A 98 9.29 14.05 7.44
C TYR A 98 9.02 13.39 8.78
N GLN A 99 8.41 14.16 9.69
CA GLN A 99 8.26 13.78 11.09
C GLN A 99 9.63 13.34 11.66
N SER A 100 9.71 12.16 12.27
CA SER A 100 10.92 11.61 12.89
C SER A 100 11.89 10.90 11.93
N TYR A 101 11.62 10.90 10.61
CA TYR A 101 12.39 10.11 9.64
C TYR A 101 13.10 10.99 8.61
N GLY A 102 14.34 10.64 8.28
CA GLY A 102 15.05 11.19 7.13
C GLY A 102 14.64 10.45 5.86
N ARG A 103 14.30 11.18 4.80
CA ARG A 103 14.02 10.63 3.47
C ARG A 103 15.23 10.88 2.58
N TYR A 104 15.72 9.83 1.92
CA TYR A 104 16.90 9.92 1.06
C TYR A 104 16.64 9.56 -0.39
N GLY A 105 15.47 8.99 -0.71
CA GLY A 105 15.10 8.79 -2.09
C GLY A 105 13.72 8.21 -2.28
N TYR A 106 13.26 8.22 -3.54
CA TYR A 106 11.96 7.72 -3.93
C TYR A 106 12.07 6.91 -5.21
N GLY A 107 11.51 5.71 -5.19
CA GLY A 107 11.39 4.83 -6.34
C GLY A 107 10.04 4.98 -7.03
N LEU A 108 9.56 3.90 -7.66
CA LEU A 108 8.23 3.85 -8.27
C LEU A 108 7.18 3.55 -7.20
N GLY A 109 6.76 4.58 -6.46
CA GLY A 109 5.74 4.46 -5.40
C GLY A 109 6.30 4.05 -4.03
N TRP A 110 7.62 3.96 -3.87
CA TRP A 110 8.28 3.53 -2.64
C TRP A 110 9.20 4.63 -2.08
N GLU A 111 8.92 5.05 -0.86
CA GLU A 111 9.76 5.99 -0.11
C GLU A 111 10.92 5.25 0.58
N ARG A 112 12.14 5.77 0.42
CA ARG A 112 13.33 5.24 1.09
C ARG A 112 13.70 6.13 2.26
N ARG A 113 13.57 5.56 3.46
CA ARG A 113 13.81 6.26 4.72
C ARG A 113 14.98 5.66 5.48
N LEU A 114 15.74 6.50 6.15
CA LEU A 114 16.65 6.09 7.21
C LEU A 114 15.89 6.18 8.53
N ALA A 115 15.86 5.10 9.28
CA ALA A 115 15.39 5.13 10.65
C ALA A 115 16.30 6.07 11.47
N PRO A 116 15.77 6.80 12.47
CA PRO A 116 16.56 7.72 13.28
C PRO A 116 17.68 7.06 14.11
N PHE A 117 17.86 5.74 14.02
CA PHE A 117 18.97 5.03 14.66
C PHE A 117 19.62 4.03 13.69
N GLY A 118 20.84 4.36 13.25
CA GLY A 118 21.98 3.43 13.25
C GLY A 118 21.93 2.11 12.47
N CYS A 119 20.92 1.81 11.66
CA CYS A 119 20.96 0.61 10.82
C CYS A 119 21.85 0.87 9.58
N LYS A 120 23.17 0.78 9.76
CA LYS A 120 24.10 0.62 8.64
C LYS A 120 23.76 -0.71 7.96
N LEU A 121 23.22 -0.65 6.75
CA LEU A 121 23.11 -1.84 5.89
C LEU A 121 24.54 -2.32 5.61
N PRO A 122 24.85 -3.61 5.81
CA PRO A 122 26.13 -4.16 5.36
C PRO A 122 26.17 -4.06 3.83
N LEU A 123 27.30 -3.55 3.33
CA LEU A 123 27.69 -3.58 1.92
C LEU A 123 27.97 -5.02 1.49
#